data_AF-A0A939VSY3-F1
#
_entry.id   AF-A0A939VSY3-F1
#
_cell.length_a   1.000
_cell.length_b   1.000
_cell.length_c   1.000
_cell.angle_alpha   90.00
_cell.angle_beta   90.00
_cell.angle_gamma   90.00
#
_symmetry.space_group_name_H-M   'P 1'
#
loop_
_entity.id
_entity.type
_entity.pdbx_description
1 polymer ?
#
loop_
_entity_poly.entity_id
_entity_poly.type
_entity_poly.pdbx_seq_one_letter_code
_entity_poly.pdbx_strand_id
1 'polypeptide(L)'
;MWNYYYRFENERQLDCWTVQSKEQDGSVRISCEAEFDRETDKILLWAKNQKHSGVHPPVLEINGNPVRNARGFYIGSYTERQGVRLHFQPGKNKIEALIIPGSDKLENFRMQLIDIPAKTGVKEYYRDRSEPARELPAEAPEIGIEGLTPGAGHKKYPGRFGFVKGTGLLDCSMHAFGKVSKMYLCGDPKTKVPWAWGYSLIQEDPTDTEEAADEKYEVSPLTLRWKRSRTEYLCSTAFPGIVTKCPDQAYLKVSELTFAGNYQYVLTAGEVASTGRFSGNLPENWLLLFGSTEYPDLPLLLIPDCQPGKIEFLRNGENRLTEVRLYGCSRLTTLTPFGFEPLEPNNPDGEKFLSDAVQRCRFWARASLAVPTVCREYYRNDYEKQEVRIVQKYEYEEFADGWNTAKLHLAPLPPVAGMDKEGVTSAGTMDFRFPTKYGPLTGGIGRNSEYTLKMVYPYRKFPLQQDDSKAEKLLSRDVENYFEFQSRFGENVRSFAYPGAILESYAFSGTLFNFMPEEKRDFLAKILPSRMKAACDPDGKYKLWLTEWGYLFRTNPDRDAVEKYYKGGTMRSMEMLNLYDRTEPFTGASYKICYLNCSMLFSGQLKDGSRETVGNYPDHILKSTGGSA
;
A
#
# COMPACT_ATOMS: atom_id res chain seq x y z
N MET A 1 9.26 10.95 -0.46
CA MET A 1 9.61 11.27 0.93
C MET A 1 8.32 11.73 1.60
N TRP A 2 7.78 10.96 2.55
CA TRP A 2 6.51 11.28 3.22
C TRP A 2 6.82 12.23 4.38
N ASN A 3 6.49 13.51 4.24
CA ASN A 3 6.62 14.47 5.34
C ASN A 3 5.29 14.49 6.10
N TYR A 4 5.28 14.02 7.34
CA TYR A 4 4.12 14.14 8.23
C TYR A 4 4.06 15.55 8.84
N TYR A 5 2.86 16.13 8.99
CA TYR A 5 2.68 17.52 9.44
C TYR A 5 2.43 17.69 10.95
N TYR A 6 2.61 16.62 11.72
CA TYR A 6 2.54 16.67 13.18
C TYR A 6 3.65 17.54 13.78
N ARG A 7 3.32 18.27 14.85
CA ARG A 7 4.27 19.12 15.58
C ARG A 7 5.00 18.31 16.65
N PHE A 8 6.16 17.77 16.30
CA PHE A 8 7.00 16.97 17.20
C PHE A 8 7.61 17.76 18.37
N GLU A 9 7.55 19.09 18.35
CA GLU A 9 8.06 19.97 19.42
C GLU A 9 7.36 19.75 20.78
N ASN A 10 6.14 19.20 20.78
CA ASN A 10 5.39 18.89 22.00
C ASN A 10 5.82 17.58 22.66
N GLU A 11 6.79 16.87 22.08
CA GLU A 11 7.28 15.60 22.59
C GLU A 11 8.42 15.81 23.58
N ARG A 12 8.28 15.26 24.80
CA ARG A 12 9.36 15.23 25.77
C ARG A 12 10.29 14.07 25.45
N GLN A 13 11.48 14.36 24.94
CA GLN A 13 12.50 13.35 24.68
C GLN A 13 13.10 12.82 26.00
N LEU A 14 13.33 11.50 26.06
CA LEU A 14 14.03 10.84 27.17
C LEU A 14 15.51 10.62 26.80
N ASP A 15 16.41 11.40 27.39
CA ASP A 15 17.80 11.58 26.91
C ASP A 15 18.90 10.99 27.81
N CYS A 16 18.56 10.12 28.76
CA CYS A 16 19.55 9.58 29.71
C CYS A 16 19.33 8.07 29.92
N TRP A 17 19.74 7.26 28.94
CA TRP A 17 19.69 5.81 29.04
C TRP A 17 20.99 5.24 29.59
N THR A 18 20.88 4.44 30.65
CA THR A 18 22.01 3.74 31.27
C THR A 18 21.89 2.23 31.03
N VAL A 19 23.02 1.60 30.68
CA VAL A 19 23.08 0.13 30.54
C VAL A 19 23.09 -0.51 31.92
N GLN A 20 22.14 -1.41 32.17
CA GLN A 20 21.99 -2.15 33.41
C GLN A 20 22.64 -3.54 33.30
N SER A 21 22.37 -4.27 32.23
CA SER A 21 22.92 -5.60 31.96
C SER A 21 23.08 -5.86 30.46
N LYS A 22 23.92 -6.83 30.12
CA LYS A 22 24.01 -7.42 28.77
C LYS A 22 23.69 -8.90 28.89
N GLU A 23 22.75 -9.38 28.10
CA GLU A 23 22.29 -10.76 28.09
C GLU A 23 23.12 -11.61 27.11
N GLN A 24 23.06 -12.94 27.26
CA GLN A 24 23.86 -13.87 26.45
C GLN A 24 23.47 -13.91 24.97
N ASP A 25 22.21 -13.58 24.65
CA ASP A 25 21.68 -13.50 23.29
C ASP A 25 22.06 -12.19 22.57
N GLY A 26 22.84 -11.32 23.23
CA GLY A 26 23.27 -10.03 22.70
C GLY A 26 22.31 -8.88 23.00
N SER A 27 21.17 -9.13 23.65
CA SER A 27 20.28 -8.06 24.13
C SER A 27 20.88 -7.28 25.31
N VAL A 28 20.47 -6.03 25.47
CA VAL A 28 20.99 -5.09 26.46
C VAL A 28 19.81 -4.49 27.22
N ARG A 29 19.84 -4.60 28.55
CA ARG A 29 18.85 -3.94 29.41
C ARG A 29 19.30 -2.52 29.68
N ILE A 30 18.41 -1.57 29.44
CA ILE A 30 18.65 -0.15 29.63
C ILE A 30 17.58 0.46 30.53
N SER A 31 17.95 1.52 31.25
CA SER A 31 17.01 2.26 32.11
C SER A 31 17.15 3.76 31.94
N CYS A 32 16.04 4.47 32.14
CA CYS A 32 15.97 5.93 32.21
C CYS A 32 15.15 6.36 33.42
N GLU A 33 15.51 7.47 34.05
CA GLU A 33 14.70 8.11 35.09
C GLU A 33 13.93 9.30 34.49
N ALA A 34 12.64 9.37 34.77
CA ALA A 34 11.79 10.51 34.43
C ALA A 34 11.12 11.06 35.69
N GLU A 35 11.29 12.36 35.92
CA GLU A 35 10.72 13.06 37.08
C GLU A 35 9.47 13.85 36.69
N PHE A 36 8.47 13.83 37.59
CA PHE A 36 7.19 14.53 37.46
C PHE A 36 6.75 15.13 38.80
N ASP A 37 6.30 16.38 38.80
CA ASP A 37 5.89 17.08 40.04
C ASP A 37 4.57 16.56 40.63
N ARG A 38 3.77 15.87 39.82
CA ARG A 38 2.46 15.35 40.17
C ARG A 38 2.20 14.04 39.46
N GLU A 39 1.24 13.31 40.00
CA GLU A 39 0.70 12.10 39.37
C GLU A 39 0.16 12.45 37.98
N THR A 40 0.61 11.71 36.96
CA THR A 40 0.28 12.02 35.57
C THR A 40 0.31 10.79 34.69
N ASP A 41 -0.51 10.85 33.67
CA ASP A 41 -0.71 9.80 32.70
C ASP A 41 -0.13 10.29 31.36
N LYS A 42 0.71 9.47 30.72
CA LYS A 42 1.42 9.81 29.47
C LYS A 42 1.40 8.65 28.50
N ILE A 43 1.69 8.92 27.24
CA ILE A 43 2.00 7.88 26.25
C ILE A 43 3.51 7.91 25.99
N LEU A 44 4.18 6.78 26.18
CA LEU A 44 5.57 6.58 25.78
C LEU A 44 5.61 6.04 24.36
N LEU A 45 6.45 6.63 23.51
CA LEU A 45 6.58 6.37 22.08
C LEU A 45 7.99 5.94 21.72
N TRP A 46 8.11 5.02 20.77
CA TRP A 46 9.39 4.59 20.19
C TRP A 46 9.22 4.08 18.75
N ALA A 47 10.28 4.11 17.95
CA ALA A 47 10.23 3.67 16.55
C ALA A 47 10.00 2.15 16.44
N LYS A 48 9.08 1.73 15.56
CA LYS A 48 8.70 0.31 15.41
C LYS A 48 9.80 -0.54 14.75
N ASN A 49 10.56 0.04 13.83
CA ASN A 49 11.63 -0.61 13.09
C ASN A 49 12.15 0.44 12.11
N GLN A 50 13.44 0.77 12.07
CA GLN A 50 13.99 1.21 10.79
C GLN A 50 14.71 0.01 10.20
N LYS A 51 14.53 -0.23 8.89
CA LYS A 51 15.46 -1.06 8.10
C LYS A 51 16.94 -0.62 8.23
N HIS A 52 17.20 0.49 8.91
CA HIS A 52 18.50 1.07 9.19
C HIS A 52 18.83 1.19 10.68
N SER A 53 17.87 1.02 11.59
CA SER A 53 18.08 1.09 13.04
C SER A 53 17.77 -0.27 13.64
N GLY A 54 18.80 -1.09 13.79
CA GLY A 54 18.64 -2.45 14.29
C GLY A 54 18.34 -2.54 15.79
N VAL A 55 17.66 -1.56 16.39
CA VAL A 55 17.31 -1.55 17.82
C VAL A 55 15.82 -1.81 18.01
N HIS A 56 15.48 -2.96 18.59
CA HIS A 56 14.12 -3.35 18.94
C HIS A 56 13.91 -3.28 20.46
N PRO A 57 13.10 -2.34 20.97
CA PRO A 57 12.79 -2.29 22.39
C PRO A 57 11.41 -2.88 22.71
N PRO A 58 11.28 -4.10 23.25
CA PRO A 58 10.23 -4.36 24.22
C PRO A 58 10.48 -3.47 25.45
N VAL A 59 9.60 -2.49 25.67
CA VAL A 59 9.51 -1.83 26.98
C VAL A 59 9.09 -2.91 27.97
N LEU A 60 9.93 -3.16 28.97
CA LEU A 60 9.70 -4.26 29.89
C LEU A 60 8.90 -3.78 31.10
N GLU A 61 9.33 -2.71 31.77
CA GLU A 61 8.84 -2.39 33.11
C GLU A 61 8.86 -0.90 33.45
N ILE A 62 7.98 -0.50 34.37
CA ILE A 62 7.98 0.81 35.03
C ILE A 62 7.86 0.64 36.53
N ASN A 63 8.83 1.16 37.26
CA ASN A 63 8.91 0.99 38.71
C ASN A 63 8.73 -0.51 39.10
N GLY A 64 9.27 -1.43 38.28
CA GLY A 64 9.14 -2.88 38.45
C GLY A 64 7.82 -3.52 37.96
N ASN A 65 6.90 -2.75 37.36
CA ASN A 65 5.63 -3.28 36.83
C ASN A 65 5.70 -3.52 35.33
N PRO A 66 5.34 -4.72 34.84
CA PRO A 66 5.47 -5.05 33.42
C PRO A 66 4.52 -4.23 32.55
N VAL A 67 5.04 -3.71 31.45
CA VAL A 67 4.26 -2.96 30.46
C VAL A 67 3.63 -3.93 29.47
N ARG A 68 2.29 -3.93 29.38
CA ARG A 68 1.53 -4.74 28.42
C ARG A 68 0.82 -3.83 27.41
N ASN A 69 0.55 -4.35 26.21
CA ASN A 69 -0.34 -3.74 25.20
C ASN A 69 0.20 -2.50 24.46
N ALA A 70 1.46 -2.52 24.01
CA ALA A 70 1.98 -1.52 23.08
C ALA A 70 1.18 -1.51 21.76
N ARG A 71 0.85 -0.32 21.24
CA ARG A 71 0.06 -0.13 20.01
C ARG A 71 0.87 0.56 18.93
N GLY A 72 0.74 0.10 17.69
CA GLY A 72 1.49 0.60 16.53
C GLY A 72 0.75 1.64 15.69
N PHE A 73 0.19 2.69 16.31
CA PHE A 73 -0.59 3.72 15.60
C PHE A 73 -0.01 5.11 15.71
N TYR A 74 1.21 5.30 16.21
CA TYR A 74 1.76 6.65 16.36
C TYR A 74 2.63 7.01 15.15
N ILE A 75 2.64 8.28 14.74
CA ILE A 75 3.45 8.77 13.61
C ILE A 75 4.77 9.33 14.13
N GLY A 76 5.89 9.03 13.47
CA GLY A 76 7.22 9.62 13.67
C GLY A 76 7.65 10.40 12.44
N SER A 77 8.74 11.16 12.49
CA SER A 77 9.15 12.07 11.39
C SER A 77 9.24 11.38 10.02
N TYR A 78 9.62 10.08 9.99
CA TYR A 78 9.72 9.29 8.77
C TYR A 78 9.24 7.84 8.94
N THR A 79 8.48 7.52 9.99
CA THR A 79 8.13 6.13 10.32
C THR A 79 6.86 6.01 11.17
N GLU A 80 6.35 4.80 11.35
CA GLU A 80 5.38 4.47 12.41
C GLU A 80 6.12 4.18 13.73
N ARG A 81 5.48 4.55 14.83
CA ARG A 81 5.94 4.34 16.20
C ARG A 81 4.99 3.42 16.94
N GLN A 82 5.56 2.62 17.81
CA GLN A 82 4.81 1.98 18.87
C GLN A 82 4.62 2.97 20.01
N GLY A 83 3.53 2.80 20.73
CA GLY A 83 3.27 3.59 21.92
C GLY A 83 2.46 2.83 22.96
N VAL A 84 2.70 3.16 24.21
CA VAL A 84 2.03 2.55 25.35
C VAL A 84 1.64 3.62 26.35
N ARG A 85 0.44 3.48 26.92
CA ARG A 85 -0.04 4.35 27.98
C ARG A 85 0.58 3.93 29.30
N LEU A 86 1.12 4.91 30.01
CA LEU A 86 1.82 4.73 31.26
C LEU A 86 1.33 5.72 32.30
N HIS A 87 1.32 5.25 33.53
CA HIS A 87 0.98 6.03 34.70
C HIS A 87 2.25 6.34 35.49
N PHE A 88 2.46 7.62 35.82
CA PHE A 88 3.63 8.13 36.52
C PHE A 88 3.25 8.73 37.86
N GLN A 89 3.98 8.34 38.90
CA GLN A 89 3.80 8.85 40.26
C GLN A 89 4.58 10.17 40.46
N PRO A 90 4.23 11.00 41.46
CA PRO A 90 5.05 12.15 41.83
C PRO A 90 6.50 11.74 42.17
N GLY A 91 7.47 12.54 41.72
CA GLY A 91 8.90 12.29 41.89
C GLY A 91 9.50 11.45 40.75
N LYS A 92 10.54 10.69 41.08
CA LYS A 92 11.32 9.91 40.11
C LYS A 92 10.64 8.60 39.76
N ASN A 93 10.47 8.34 38.47
CA ASN A 93 9.97 7.08 37.94
C ASN A 93 11.05 6.43 37.08
N LYS A 94 11.27 5.13 37.28
CA LYS A 94 12.24 4.34 36.52
C LYS A 94 11.53 3.63 35.37
N ILE A 95 12.03 3.82 34.16
CA ILE A 95 11.57 3.14 32.94
C ILE A 95 12.68 2.17 32.51
N GLU A 96 12.33 0.91 32.30
CA GLU A 96 13.27 -0.14 31.86
C GLU A 96 12.84 -0.76 30.53
N ALA A 97 13.80 -0.87 29.61
CA ALA A 97 13.60 -1.48 28.30
C ALA A 97 14.70 -2.50 28.05
N LEU A 98 14.34 -3.60 27.40
CA LEU A 98 15.32 -4.53 26.83
C LEU A 98 15.44 -4.22 25.37
N ILE A 99 16.65 -4.04 24.87
CA ILE A 99 16.90 -3.75 23.47
C ILE A 99 17.78 -4.82 22.85
N ILE A 100 17.54 -5.16 21.60
CA ILE A 100 18.51 -5.91 20.80
C ILE A 100 19.30 -4.86 20.01
N PRO A 101 20.58 -4.58 20.28
CA PRO A 101 21.33 -3.56 19.56
C PRO A 101 21.74 -4.08 18.18
N GLY A 102 21.44 -3.32 17.14
CA GLY A 102 21.92 -3.57 15.78
C GLY A 102 23.28 -2.93 15.54
N SER A 103 23.56 -2.56 14.28
CA SER A 103 24.75 -1.78 13.93
C SER A 103 24.78 -0.35 14.50
N ASP A 104 23.65 0.13 15.03
CA ASP A 104 23.51 1.46 15.59
C ASP A 104 23.92 1.52 17.06
N LYS A 105 24.54 2.63 17.45
CA LYS A 105 24.95 2.88 18.83
C LYS A 105 23.75 3.19 19.73
N LEU A 106 23.82 2.76 20.99
CA LEU A 106 22.83 3.07 22.03
C LEU A 106 22.57 4.59 22.18
N GLU A 107 23.57 5.42 21.94
CA GLU A 107 23.44 6.89 21.96
C GLU A 107 22.46 7.46 20.92
N ASN A 108 21.99 6.65 19.96
CA ASN A 108 20.96 7.00 18.99
C ASN A 108 19.56 6.51 19.39
N PHE A 109 19.45 5.73 20.47
CA PHE A 109 18.15 5.26 20.98
C PHE A 109 17.35 6.44 21.54
N ARG A 110 16.11 6.58 21.10
CA ARG A 110 15.21 7.66 21.51
C ARG A 110 13.84 7.09 21.85
N MET A 111 13.31 7.53 22.99
CA MET A 111 11.91 7.41 23.32
C MET A 111 11.36 8.80 23.64
N GLN A 112 10.06 8.97 23.42
CA GLN A 112 9.38 10.23 23.67
C GLN A 112 8.15 10.03 24.53
N LEU A 113 7.85 11.02 25.37
CA LEU A 113 6.60 11.09 26.11
C LEU A 113 5.70 12.17 25.52
N ILE A 114 4.41 11.85 25.37
CA ILE A 114 3.36 12.79 25.01
C ILE A 114 2.23 12.76 26.05
N ASP A 115 1.47 13.85 26.13
CA ASP A 115 0.26 13.92 26.94
C ASP A 115 -0.84 12.98 26.44
N ILE A 116 -1.61 12.42 27.38
CA ILE A 116 -2.85 11.72 27.02
C ILE A 116 -3.84 12.75 26.48
N PRO A 117 -4.57 12.42 25.39
CA PRO A 117 -5.62 13.28 24.87
C PRO A 117 -6.65 13.63 25.95
N ALA A 118 -7.10 14.88 25.94
CA ALA A 118 -8.12 15.32 26.90
C ALA A 118 -9.39 14.45 26.80
N LYS A 119 -10.00 14.19 27.96
CA LYS A 119 -11.28 13.49 28.04
C LYS A 119 -12.32 14.21 27.19
N THR A 120 -12.95 13.49 26.28
CA THR A 120 -13.90 14.10 25.35
C THR A 120 -15.33 13.90 25.85
N GLY A 121 -16.10 14.99 25.94
CA GLY A 121 -17.52 14.92 26.28
C GLY A 121 -18.33 14.40 25.10
N VAL A 122 -19.15 13.37 25.30
CA VAL A 122 -20.17 12.97 24.32
C VAL A 122 -21.36 13.90 24.52
N LYS A 123 -21.69 14.70 23.50
CA LYS A 123 -22.94 15.46 23.51
C LYS A 123 -24.09 14.48 23.28
N GLU A 124 -24.95 14.33 24.27
CA GLU A 124 -26.18 13.55 24.15
C GLU A 124 -27.02 14.09 23.00
N TYR A 125 -27.39 13.21 22.07
CA TYR A 125 -28.13 13.59 20.87
C TYR A 125 -29.02 12.43 20.40
N TYR A 126 -30.22 12.75 19.94
CA TYR A 126 -31.12 11.81 19.29
C TYR A 126 -32.04 12.55 18.34
N ARG A 127 -32.26 12.00 17.15
CA ARG A 127 -33.26 12.49 16.20
C ARG A 127 -33.69 11.38 15.24
N ASP A 128 -34.99 11.19 15.11
CA ASP A 128 -35.57 10.36 14.07
C ASP A 128 -35.33 10.97 12.68
N ARG A 129 -35.16 10.11 11.69
CA ARG A 129 -35.09 10.56 10.29
C ARG A 129 -35.68 9.53 9.36
N SER A 130 -36.14 10.03 8.23
CA SER A 130 -36.52 9.21 7.09
C SER A 130 -36.05 9.93 5.84
N GLU A 131 -35.33 9.21 4.99
CA GLU A 131 -34.88 9.75 3.72
C GLU A 131 -35.15 8.72 2.63
N PRO A 132 -35.76 9.10 1.49
CA PRO A 132 -36.03 8.15 0.43
C PRO A 132 -34.73 7.62 -0.18
N ALA A 133 -34.74 6.35 -0.56
CA ALA A 133 -33.65 5.77 -1.35
C ALA A 133 -33.65 6.41 -2.75
N ARG A 134 -32.47 6.76 -3.26
CA ARG A 134 -32.34 7.14 -4.66
C ARG A 134 -32.49 5.90 -5.55
N GLU A 135 -33.19 6.08 -6.66
CA GLU A 135 -33.21 5.08 -7.73
C GLU A 135 -31.81 4.94 -8.32
N LEU A 136 -31.38 3.69 -8.49
CA LEU A 136 -30.16 3.38 -9.22
C LEU A 136 -30.51 3.06 -10.68
N PRO A 137 -29.64 3.41 -11.63
CA PRO A 137 -29.74 2.92 -12.99
C PRO A 137 -29.87 1.39 -13.05
N ALA A 138 -30.58 0.89 -14.06
CA ALA A 138 -30.65 -0.55 -14.32
C ALA A 138 -29.24 -1.09 -14.65
N GLU A 139 -29.02 -2.38 -14.35
CA GLU A 139 -27.79 -3.06 -14.75
C GLU A 139 -27.64 -3.04 -16.27
N ALA A 140 -26.44 -2.67 -16.72
CA ALA A 140 -26.09 -2.68 -18.12
C ALA A 140 -26.18 -4.12 -18.67
N PRO A 141 -26.65 -4.28 -19.91
CA PRO A 141 -26.71 -5.59 -20.55
C PRO A 141 -25.31 -6.20 -20.69
N GLU A 142 -25.26 -7.52 -20.89
CA GLU A 142 -23.97 -8.18 -21.12
C GLU A 142 -23.33 -7.73 -22.43
N ILE A 143 -22.04 -7.36 -22.38
CA ILE A 143 -21.28 -7.01 -23.57
C ILE A 143 -20.76 -8.30 -24.24
N GLY A 144 -21.09 -8.46 -25.53
CA GLY A 144 -20.58 -9.54 -26.38
C GLY A 144 -19.06 -9.47 -26.56
N ILE A 145 -18.41 -10.63 -26.57
CA ILE A 145 -16.95 -10.77 -26.68
C ILE A 145 -16.50 -11.29 -28.06
N GLU A 146 -17.43 -11.38 -29.01
CA GLU A 146 -17.18 -11.88 -30.36
C GLU A 146 -16.15 -10.99 -31.08
N GLY A 147 -15.07 -11.61 -31.55
CA GLY A 147 -13.99 -10.90 -32.25
C GLY A 147 -13.06 -10.09 -31.35
N LEU A 148 -13.12 -10.25 -30.02
CA LEU A 148 -12.13 -9.72 -29.09
C LEU A 148 -11.08 -10.79 -28.74
N THR A 149 -9.86 -10.33 -28.50
CA THR A 149 -8.74 -11.16 -28.05
C THR A 149 -8.71 -11.19 -26.52
N PRO A 150 -8.58 -12.36 -25.88
CA PRO A 150 -8.30 -12.46 -24.45
C PRO A 150 -7.07 -11.64 -24.04
N GLY A 151 -7.23 -10.74 -23.08
CA GLY A 151 -6.12 -9.99 -22.49
C GLY A 151 -5.18 -10.89 -21.68
N ALA A 152 -3.98 -10.40 -21.37
CA ALA A 152 -3.03 -11.11 -20.50
C ALA A 152 -3.63 -11.46 -19.12
N GLY A 153 -4.64 -10.69 -18.68
CA GLY A 153 -5.38 -10.94 -17.45
C GLY A 153 -6.37 -12.12 -17.48
N HIS A 154 -6.70 -12.66 -18.65
CA HIS A 154 -7.79 -13.63 -18.83
C HIS A 154 -7.59 -14.97 -18.07
N LYS A 155 -6.36 -15.38 -17.75
CA LYS A 155 -6.11 -16.68 -17.10
C LYS A 155 -5.74 -16.58 -15.61
N LYS A 156 -4.93 -15.60 -15.20
CA LYS A 156 -4.37 -15.51 -13.82
C LYS A 156 -3.85 -14.13 -13.41
N TYR A 157 -4.15 -13.04 -14.13
CA TYR A 157 -3.57 -11.73 -13.82
C TYR A 157 -4.63 -10.63 -13.76
N PRO A 158 -4.49 -9.65 -12.87
CA PRO A 158 -5.30 -8.46 -12.93
C PRO A 158 -4.65 -7.62 -14.02
N GLY A 159 -5.08 -7.80 -15.26
CA GLY A 159 -4.77 -6.79 -16.27
C GLY A 159 -5.13 -5.42 -15.70
N ARG A 160 -4.23 -4.44 -15.84
CA ARG A 160 -4.28 -3.01 -15.47
C ARG A 160 -4.79 -2.55 -14.09
N PHE A 161 -5.53 -3.36 -13.33
CA PHE A 161 -5.74 -3.25 -11.88
C PHE A 161 -4.52 -3.72 -11.07
N GLY A 162 -3.44 -4.12 -11.76
CA GLY A 162 -2.21 -4.64 -11.19
C GLY A 162 -1.66 -3.76 -10.07
N PHE A 163 -1.09 -4.44 -9.07
CA PHE A 163 -0.36 -3.91 -7.92
C PHE A 163 0.77 -2.95 -8.36
N VAL A 164 0.43 -1.74 -8.79
CA VAL A 164 1.40 -0.65 -8.93
C VAL A 164 1.51 -0.03 -7.55
N LYS A 165 2.42 -0.62 -6.75
CA LYS A 165 2.83 -0.21 -5.40
C LYS A 165 1.86 -0.71 -4.31
N GLY A 166 2.44 -1.30 -3.25
CA GLY A 166 1.75 -2.05 -2.20
C GLY A 166 0.46 -1.43 -1.67
N THR A 167 -0.48 -2.30 -1.30
CA THR A 167 -1.90 -2.03 -0.97
C THR A 167 -2.68 -1.58 -2.21
N GLY A 168 -3.60 -2.43 -2.69
CA GLY A 168 -4.31 -2.28 -3.96
C GLY A 168 -5.04 -0.94 -4.17
N LEU A 169 -5.86 -0.87 -5.21
CA LEU A 169 -6.53 0.37 -5.65
C LEU A 169 -7.39 1.08 -4.60
N LEU A 170 -7.69 0.45 -3.47
CA LEU A 170 -8.77 0.85 -2.58
C LEU A 170 -8.27 1.06 -1.16
N ASP A 171 -8.58 2.26 -0.65
CA ASP A 171 -8.96 2.73 0.69
C ASP A 171 -8.44 2.03 1.97
N CYS A 172 -8.16 0.74 1.94
CA CYS A 172 -7.72 -0.06 3.06
C CYS A 172 -6.22 -0.38 2.92
N SER A 173 -5.34 0.50 3.37
CA SER A 173 -3.99 0.03 3.72
C SER A 173 -4.11 -0.90 4.93
N MET A 174 -4.21 -2.21 4.68
CA MET A 174 -3.91 -3.21 5.68
C MET A 174 -2.40 -3.16 5.92
N HIS A 175 -1.97 -2.34 6.89
CA HIS A 175 -0.55 -2.26 7.27
C HIS A 175 -0.07 -3.60 7.87
N ALA A 176 -1.02 -4.36 8.44
CA ALA A 176 -0.91 -5.75 8.82
C ALA A 176 -2.28 -6.42 8.58
N PHE A 177 -2.29 -7.75 8.43
CA PHE A 177 -3.54 -8.49 8.25
C PHE A 177 -4.54 -8.18 9.38
N GLY A 178 -5.76 -7.80 9.00
CA GLY A 178 -6.83 -7.44 9.94
C GLY A 178 -6.67 -6.08 10.61
N LYS A 179 -5.57 -5.35 10.38
CA LYS A 179 -5.38 -4.00 10.91
C LYS A 179 -5.41 -2.98 9.78
N VAL A 180 -6.44 -2.15 9.76
CA VAL A 180 -6.64 -1.11 8.75
C VAL A 180 -6.05 0.19 9.27
N SER A 181 -5.16 0.83 8.50
CA SER A 181 -4.69 2.18 8.80
C SER A 181 -4.73 3.05 7.55
N LYS A 182 -4.74 4.37 7.70
CA LYS A 182 -4.70 5.34 6.59
C LYS A 182 -3.57 6.35 6.79
N MET A 183 -2.33 5.85 6.82
CA MET A 183 -1.13 6.67 7.07
C MET A 183 -0.96 7.85 6.11
N TYR A 184 -1.49 7.75 4.89
CA TYR A 184 -1.41 8.83 3.90
C TYR A 184 -2.15 10.10 4.36
N LEU A 185 -3.16 9.99 5.23
CA LEU A 185 -3.90 11.14 5.78
C LEU A 185 -3.12 11.91 6.84
N CYS A 186 -2.08 11.30 7.41
CA CYS A 186 -1.17 11.96 8.35
C CYS A 186 -0.27 13.02 7.65
N GLY A 187 -0.30 13.07 6.32
CA GLY A 187 0.33 14.09 5.48
C GLY A 187 -0.53 15.34 5.26
N ASP A 188 -1.67 15.51 5.94
CA ASP A 188 -2.45 16.75 5.83
C ASP A 188 -1.93 17.83 6.81
N PRO A 189 -1.69 19.09 6.38
CA PRO A 189 -1.25 20.18 7.25
C PRO A 189 -2.13 20.46 8.47
N LYS A 190 -3.42 20.12 8.43
CA LYS A 190 -4.36 20.27 9.56
C LYS A 190 -4.28 19.12 10.56
N THR A 191 -3.68 17.99 10.21
CA THR A 191 -3.47 16.88 11.14
C THR A 191 -2.45 17.30 12.20
N LYS A 192 -2.93 17.58 13.41
CA LYS A 192 -2.11 18.02 14.56
C LYS A 192 -1.92 16.96 15.64
N VAL A 193 -2.34 15.73 15.38
CA VAL A 193 -2.29 14.63 16.34
C VAL A 193 -1.12 13.67 16.05
N PRO A 194 -0.50 13.09 17.09
CA PRO A 194 0.64 12.17 16.94
C PRO A 194 0.24 10.74 16.56
N TRP A 195 -1.04 10.46 16.28
CA TRP A 195 -1.54 9.14 15.91
C TRP A 195 -2.07 9.12 14.49
N ALA A 196 -1.94 7.95 13.88
CA ALA A 196 -2.53 7.58 12.63
C ALA A 196 -3.97 7.15 12.83
N TRP A 197 -4.79 7.41 11.82
CA TRP A 197 -6.12 6.82 11.75
C TRP A 197 -6.00 5.33 11.44
N GLY A 198 -6.65 4.49 12.25
CA GLY A 198 -6.71 3.05 12.04
C GLY A 198 -7.54 2.30 13.07
N TYR A 199 -7.91 1.07 12.73
CA TYR A 199 -8.72 0.17 13.53
C TYR A 199 -8.37 -1.29 13.25
N SER A 200 -8.84 -2.20 14.10
CA SER A 200 -8.62 -3.64 13.97
C SER A 200 -9.94 -4.39 13.76
N LEU A 201 -9.89 -5.32 12.81
CA LEU A 201 -10.93 -6.30 12.48
C LEU A 201 -10.62 -7.69 13.05
N ILE A 202 -9.52 -7.84 13.80
CA ILE A 202 -9.15 -9.11 14.43
C ILE A 202 -10.22 -9.50 15.44
N GLN A 203 -10.74 -10.72 15.31
CA GLN A 203 -11.84 -11.23 16.16
C GLN A 203 -11.33 -11.97 17.39
N GLU A 204 -10.14 -12.57 17.29
CA GLU A 204 -9.45 -13.30 18.36
C GLU A 204 -9.04 -12.36 19.51
N ASP A 205 -8.78 -12.91 20.69
CA ASP A 205 -8.37 -12.11 21.84
C ASP A 205 -6.87 -11.82 21.83
N PRO A 206 -6.43 -10.63 22.31
CA PRO A 206 -5.02 -10.24 22.29
C PRO A 206 -4.08 -11.16 23.09
N THR A 207 -4.63 -12.00 23.97
CA THR A 207 -3.90 -12.98 24.76
C THR A 207 -3.59 -14.27 23.99
N ASP A 208 -4.27 -14.50 22.87
CA ASP A 208 -3.88 -15.53 21.92
C ASP A 208 -2.60 -15.04 21.25
N THR A 209 -1.46 -15.62 21.62
CA THR A 209 -0.15 -15.19 21.14
C THR A 209 -0.15 -15.13 19.61
N GLU A 210 0.34 -14.02 19.04
CA GLU A 210 0.41 -13.81 17.58
C GLU A 210 1.14 -14.96 16.85
N GLU A 211 1.99 -15.70 17.57
CA GLU A 211 2.79 -16.84 17.10
C GLU A 211 2.02 -18.18 16.98
N ALA A 212 0.77 -18.29 17.45
CA ALA A 212 0.03 -19.56 17.54
C ALA A 212 -1.23 -19.68 16.67
N ALA A 213 -1.58 -18.67 15.87
CA ALA A 213 -2.77 -18.72 15.01
C ALA A 213 -2.49 -19.52 13.72
N ASP A 214 -3.34 -20.52 13.39
CA ASP A 214 -3.33 -21.15 12.05
C ASP A 214 -3.77 -20.09 11.03
N GLU A 215 -2.81 -19.56 10.29
CA GLU A 215 -3.05 -18.59 9.22
C GLU A 215 -2.97 -19.24 7.85
N LYS A 216 -4.00 -19.01 7.04
CA LYS A 216 -4.05 -19.43 5.64
C LYS A 216 -4.43 -18.23 4.80
N TYR A 217 -3.82 -18.09 3.65
CA TYR A 217 -4.14 -17.03 2.71
C TYR A 217 -4.27 -17.59 1.31
N GLU A 218 -5.17 -17.00 0.55
CA GLU A 218 -5.35 -17.24 -0.87
C GLU A 218 -5.33 -15.88 -1.57
N VAL A 219 -4.33 -15.67 -2.42
CA VAL A 219 -4.18 -14.44 -3.16
C VAL A 219 -4.51 -14.71 -4.62
N SER A 220 -5.47 -13.96 -5.14
CA SER A 220 -5.82 -13.92 -6.54
C SER A 220 -5.49 -12.54 -7.13
N PRO A 221 -5.52 -12.39 -8.46
CA PRO A 221 -5.48 -11.10 -9.14
C PRO A 221 -6.29 -9.97 -8.52
N LEU A 222 -7.54 -10.26 -8.15
CA LEU A 222 -8.49 -9.25 -7.71
C LEU A 222 -8.74 -9.34 -6.21
N THR A 223 -8.44 -10.46 -5.57
CA THR A 223 -8.84 -10.71 -4.18
C THR A 223 -7.70 -11.18 -3.29
N LEU A 224 -7.82 -10.84 -2.03
CA LEU A 224 -7.10 -11.48 -0.93
C LEU A 224 -8.15 -12.13 -0.04
N ARG A 225 -8.05 -13.45 0.13
CA ARG A 225 -8.69 -14.17 1.22
C ARG A 225 -7.67 -14.48 2.27
N TRP A 226 -7.99 -14.17 3.50
CA TRP A 226 -7.16 -14.48 4.64
C TRP A 226 -8.03 -15.17 5.67
N LYS A 227 -7.57 -16.31 6.18
CA LYS A 227 -8.19 -17.03 7.27
C LYS A 227 -7.21 -17.02 8.43
N ARG A 228 -7.67 -16.55 9.58
CA ARG A 228 -6.97 -16.63 10.86
C ARG A 228 -7.84 -17.41 11.80
N SER A 229 -7.38 -18.56 12.27
CA SER A 229 -8.17 -19.43 13.14
C SER A 229 -9.54 -19.76 12.51
N ARG A 230 -10.64 -19.24 13.07
CA ARG A 230 -12.01 -19.43 12.56
C ARG A 230 -12.53 -18.25 11.73
N THR A 231 -11.81 -17.14 11.68
CA THR A 231 -12.23 -15.92 11.01
C THR A 231 -11.73 -15.91 9.56
N GLU A 232 -12.60 -15.64 8.60
CA GLU A 232 -12.27 -15.40 7.20
C GLU A 232 -12.43 -13.90 6.87
N TYR A 233 -11.49 -13.36 6.11
CA TYR A 233 -11.47 -12.00 5.60
C TYR A 233 -11.38 -12.05 4.09
N LEU A 234 -12.24 -11.28 3.40
CA LEU A 234 -12.21 -11.10 1.96
C LEU A 234 -12.02 -9.62 1.63
N CYS A 235 -10.96 -9.33 0.89
CA CYS A 235 -10.67 -8.02 0.32
C CYS A 235 -10.64 -8.14 -1.20
N SER A 236 -11.18 -7.14 -1.91
CA SER A 236 -11.12 -7.04 -3.37
C SER A 236 -10.46 -5.73 -3.80
N THR A 237 -9.66 -5.74 -4.86
CA THR A 237 -9.09 -4.52 -5.47
C THR A 237 -10.10 -3.76 -6.33
N ALA A 238 -11.31 -4.29 -6.48
CA ALA A 238 -12.45 -3.65 -7.16
C ALA A 238 -13.61 -3.29 -6.20
N PHE A 239 -13.50 -3.54 -4.90
CA PHE A 239 -14.51 -3.15 -3.91
C PHE A 239 -13.89 -2.64 -2.60
N PRO A 240 -14.23 -1.43 -2.12
CA PRO A 240 -13.47 -0.72 -1.08
C PRO A 240 -13.58 -1.31 0.33
N GLY A 241 -14.52 -2.22 0.57
CA GLY A 241 -14.72 -2.81 1.89
C GLY A 241 -13.98 -4.11 2.13
N ILE A 242 -13.87 -4.43 3.42
CA ILE A 242 -13.35 -5.72 3.91
C ILE A 242 -14.53 -6.49 4.46
N VAL A 243 -14.74 -7.71 3.96
CA VAL A 243 -15.76 -8.62 4.49
C VAL A 243 -15.10 -9.51 5.52
N THR A 244 -15.56 -9.45 6.77
CA THR A 244 -15.16 -10.32 7.87
C THR A 244 -16.28 -11.33 8.13
N LYS A 245 -15.94 -12.62 8.17
CA LYS A 245 -16.86 -13.72 8.52
C LYS A 245 -16.28 -14.48 9.70
N CYS A 246 -17.06 -14.63 10.76
CA CYS A 246 -16.70 -15.47 11.90
C CYS A 246 -17.96 -16.20 12.37
N PRO A 247 -18.27 -17.38 11.81
CA PRO A 247 -19.41 -18.15 12.26
C PRO A 247 -19.21 -18.57 13.73
N ASP A 248 -20.32 -18.71 14.45
CA ASP A 248 -20.36 -19.23 15.82
C ASP A 248 -19.60 -18.39 16.86
N GLN A 249 -19.50 -17.07 16.63
CA GLN A 249 -19.06 -16.10 17.63
C GLN A 249 -20.26 -15.35 18.21
N ALA A 250 -20.24 -15.05 19.51
CA ALA A 250 -21.32 -14.31 20.16
C ALA A 250 -21.53 -12.91 19.56
N TYR A 251 -20.44 -12.27 19.11
CA TYR A 251 -20.44 -10.97 18.46
C TYR A 251 -19.28 -10.81 17.49
N LEU A 252 -19.47 -10.00 16.45
CA LEU A 252 -18.36 -9.46 15.67
C LEU A 252 -17.89 -8.14 16.28
N LYS A 253 -16.58 -7.91 16.34
CA LYS A 253 -15.99 -6.69 16.89
C LYS A 253 -15.22 -5.88 15.86
N VAL A 254 -15.31 -4.56 15.99
CA VAL A 254 -14.35 -3.62 15.41
C VAL A 254 -13.65 -2.93 16.57
N SER A 255 -12.35 -3.10 16.69
CA SER A 255 -11.57 -2.72 17.87
C SER A 255 -10.46 -1.72 17.52
N GLU A 256 -9.74 -1.26 18.55
CA GLU A 256 -8.67 -0.26 18.42
C GLU A 256 -9.15 1.10 17.86
N LEU A 257 -10.44 1.41 17.99
CA LEU A 257 -11.07 2.62 17.46
C LEU A 257 -10.65 3.92 18.17
N THR A 258 -9.83 3.83 19.21
CA THR A 258 -9.38 4.97 20.04
C THR A 258 -8.79 6.10 19.19
N PHE A 259 -8.14 5.75 18.09
CA PHE A 259 -7.46 6.67 17.18
C PHE A 259 -8.05 6.66 15.76
N ALA A 260 -9.13 5.90 15.52
CA ALA A 260 -9.93 5.95 14.30
C ALA A 260 -10.86 7.19 14.24
N GLY A 261 -10.62 8.21 15.06
CA GLY A 261 -11.44 9.42 15.12
C GLY A 261 -12.34 9.54 16.34
N ASN A 262 -12.43 8.52 17.21
CA ASN A 262 -13.27 8.59 18.42
C ASN A 262 -14.71 9.03 18.10
N TYR A 263 -15.41 8.23 17.29
CA TYR A 263 -16.76 8.56 16.83
C TYR A 263 -17.73 8.80 17.99
N GLN A 264 -18.50 9.88 17.88
CA GLN A 264 -19.47 10.30 18.90
C GLN A 264 -20.90 9.91 18.54
N TYR A 265 -21.18 9.74 17.25
CA TYR A 265 -22.53 9.55 16.72
C TYR A 265 -22.63 8.33 15.81
N VAL A 266 -23.84 7.80 15.74
CA VAL A 266 -24.26 6.74 14.84
C VAL A 266 -25.35 7.29 13.94
N LEU A 267 -25.25 6.99 12.66
CA LEU A 267 -26.27 7.28 11.67
C LEU A 267 -26.80 5.98 11.06
N THR A 268 -28.12 5.85 10.96
CA THR A 268 -28.82 4.79 10.24
C THR A 268 -29.85 5.40 9.27
N ALA A 269 -30.59 4.56 8.56
CA ALA A 269 -31.72 5.00 7.74
C ALA A 269 -32.88 5.60 8.57
N GLY A 270 -32.98 5.26 9.86
CA GLY A 270 -34.11 5.64 10.73
C GLY A 270 -33.77 6.68 11.80
N GLU A 271 -32.51 6.83 12.18
CA GLU A 271 -32.11 7.74 13.25
C GLU A 271 -30.69 8.30 13.07
N VAL A 272 -30.42 9.39 13.76
CA VAL A 272 -29.07 9.85 14.09
C VAL A 272 -29.01 10.09 15.60
N ALA A 273 -28.05 9.47 16.28
CA ALA A 273 -27.97 9.47 17.74
C ALA A 273 -26.53 9.49 18.22
N SER A 274 -26.30 9.99 19.44
CA SER A 274 -25.04 9.72 20.16
C SER A 274 -24.94 8.22 20.46
N THR A 275 -23.73 7.69 20.55
CA THR A 275 -23.54 6.24 20.80
C THR A 275 -24.21 5.75 22.09
N GLY A 276 -24.42 6.64 23.07
CA GLY A 276 -25.12 6.33 24.33
C GLY A 276 -26.65 6.38 24.26
N ARG A 277 -27.23 6.94 23.19
CA ARG A 277 -28.67 7.09 22.96
C ARG A 277 -29.21 6.32 21.77
N PHE A 278 -28.32 5.67 21.02
CA PHE A 278 -28.70 4.89 19.86
C PHE A 278 -29.67 3.76 20.24
N SER A 279 -30.77 3.64 19.50
CA SER A 279 -31.85 2.69 19.85
C SER A 279 -31.45 1.22 19.68
N GLY A 280 -30.42 0.96 18.85
CA GLY A 280 -30.03 -0.38 18.43
C GLY A 280 -30.80 -0.90 17.21
N ASN A 281 -31.82 -0.17 16.74
CA ASN A 281 -32.63 -0.57 15.59
C ASN A 281 -31.94 -0.21 14.27
N LEU A 282 -31.86 -1.16 13.34
CA LEU A 282 -31.35 -0.96 11.98
C LEU A 282 -32.47 -1.24 10.96
N PRO A 283 -33.12 -0.19 10.42
CA PRO A 283 -34.14 -0.36 9.39
C PRO A 283 -33.58 -0.93 8.08
N GLU A 284 -32.29 -0.74 7.84
CA GLU A 284 -31.53 -1.24 6.69
C GLU A 284 -30.23 -1.88 7.21
N ASN A 285 -29.56 -2.67 6.38
CA ASN A 285 -28.39 -3.47 6.72
C ASN A 285 -27.09 -2.69 7.03
N TRP A 286 -27.18 -1.45 7.51
CA TRP A 286 -26.01 -0.60 7.71
C TRP A 286 -26.17 0.38 8.87
N LEU A 287 -25.03 0.75 9.46
CA LEU A 287 -24.88 1.89 10.35
C LEU A 287 -23.54 2.58 10.10
N LEU A 288 -23.52 3.90 10.24
CA LEU A 288 -22.34 4.73 10.02
C LEU A 288 -21.90 5.36 11.34
N LEU A 289 -20.65 5.12 11.73
CA LEU A 289 -19.99 5.85 12.82
C LEU A 289 -19.40 7.14 12.27
N PHE A 290 -19.68 8.28 12.89
CA PHE A 290 -19.20 9.58 12.42
C PHE A 290 -19.06 10.61 13.57
N GLY A 291 -18.59 11.81 13.22
CA GLY A 291 -18.42 12.92 14.15
C GLY A 291 -17.20 12.68 15.02
N SER A 292 -16.06 12.49 14.36
CA SER A 292 -14.76 12.42 15.01
C SER A 292 -14.50 13.66 15.86
N THR A 293 -13.81 13.48 16.99
CA THR A 293 -13.43 14.61 17.86
C THR A 293 -12.17 15.33 17.36
N GLU A 294 -11.47 14.74 16.41
CA GLU A 294 -10.27 15.29 15.78
C GLU A 294 -10.35 15.27 14.25
N TYR A 295 -9.56 16.13 13.59
CA TYR A 295 -9.40 16.09 12.15
C TYR A 295 -8.37 15.03 11.71
N PRO A 296 -8.61 14.33 10.58
CA PRO A 296 -9.84 14.32 9.79
C PRO A 296 -10.93 13.42 10.39
N ASP A 297 -12.20 13.77 10.14
CA ASP A 297 -13.32 12.84 10.36
C ASP A 297 -13.41 11.87 9.19
N LEU A 298 -13.32 10.58 9.47
CA LEU A 298 -13.43 9.53 8.47
C LEU A 298 -14.55 8.60 8.87
N PRO A 299 -15.79 8.85 8.42
CA PRO A 299 -16.91 8.02 8.79
C PRO A 299 -16.68 6.54 8.46
N LEU A 300 -16.97 5.66 9.42
CA LEU A 300 -16.77 4.21 9.31
C LEU A 300 -18.12 3.52 9.17
N LEU A 301 -18.36 2.93 8.00
CA LEU A 301 -19.57 2.20 7.68
C LEU A 301 -19.43 0.75 8.12
N LEU A 302 -20.39 0.26 8.90
CA LEU A 302 -20.53 -1.12 9.35
C LEU A 302 -21.79 -1.71 8.70
N ILE A 303 -21.64 -2.85 8.02
CA ILE A 303 -22.73 -3.52 7.28
C ILE A 303 -22.85 -4.96 7.81
N PRO A 304 -23.68 -5.20 8.85
CA PRO A 304 -23.94 -6.54 9.35
C PRO A 304 -24.79 -7.38 8.37
N ASP A 305 -24.75 -8.70 8.51
CA ASP A 305 -25.57 -9.63 7.75
C ASP A 305 -27.00 -9.80 8.28
N CYS A 306 -27.26 -9.46 9.54
CA CYS A 306 -28.59 -9.46 10.12
C CYS A 306 -28.75 -8.38 11.18
N GLN A 307 -29.99 -8.08 11.59
CA GLN A 307 -30.26 -7.18 12.71
C GLN A 307 -29.54 -7.72 13.96
N PRO A 308 -28.57 -6.98 14.53
CA PRO A 308 -27.89 -7.43 15.74
C PRO A 308 -28.90 -7.50 16.89
N GLY A 309 -28.80 -8.52 17.72
CA GLY A 309 -29.59 -8.62 18.95
C GLY A 309 -29.19 -7.55 19.97
N LYS A 310 -27.94 -7.08 19.90
CA LYS A 310 -27.38 -6.00 20.71
C LYS A 310 -26.22 -5.34 19.98
N ILE A 311 -26.05 -4.03 20.15
CA ILE A 311 -24.88 -3.29 19.72
C ILE A 311 -24.27 -2.61 20.96
N GLU A 312 -22.98 -2.85 21.22
CA GLU A 312 -22.27 -2.23 22.34
C GLU A 312 -21.17 -1.29 21.84
N PHE A 313 -21.11 -0.10 22.43
CA PHE A 313 -20.04 0.88 22.20
C PHE A 313 -19.18 0.96 23.45
N LEU A 314 -18.02 0.31 23.42
CA LEU A 314 -17.09 0.32 24.54
C LEU A 314 -16.20 1.56 24.47
N ARG A 315 -16.02 2.23 25.61
CA ARG A 315 -15.19 3.43 25.74
C ARG A 315 -14.14 3.24 26.83
N ASN A 316 -12.99 3.89 26.68
CA ASN A 316 -11.96 3.92 27.73
C ASN A 316 -12.24 5.00 28.80
N GLY A 317 -11.33 5.16 29.76
CA GLY A 317 -11.43 6.17 30.83
C GLY A 317 -11.52 7.63 30.34
N GLU A 318 -10.97 7.91 29.16
CA GLU A 318 -11.03 9.21 28.47
C GLU A 318 -12.33 9.39 27.67
N ASN A 319 -13.27 8.46 27.83
CA ASN A 319 -14.53 8.41 27.08
C ASN A 319 -14.32 8.29 25.57
N ARG A 320 -13.18 7.75 25.13
CA ARG A 320 -12.90 7.50 23.71
C ARG A 320 -13.43 6.14 23.29
N LEU A 321 -14.08 6.05 22.14
CA LEU A 321 -14.55 4.78 21.58
C LEU A 321 -13.37 3.85 21.34
N THR A 322 -13.39 2.66 21.95
CA THR A 322 -12.34 1.64 21.80
C THR A 322 -12.78 0.49 20.92
N GLU A 323 -14.05 0.11 21.02
CA GLU A 323 -14.58 -1.07 20.36
C GLU A 323 -16.08 -0.95 20.12
N VAL A 324 -16.55 -1.51 19.01
CA VAL A 324 -17.98 -1.73 18.73
C VAL A 324 -18.21 -3.22 18.57
N ARG A 325 -19.20 -3.77 19.29
CA ARG A 325 -19.61 -5.19 19.23
C ARG A 325 -21.01 -5.32 18.66
N LEU A 326 -21.19 -6.19 17.67
CA LEU A 326 -22.47 -6.51 17.06
C LEU A 326 -22.82 -7.97 17.36
N TYR A 327 -23.80 -8.21 18.22
CA TYR A 327 -24.16 -9.54 18.71
C TYR A 327 -25.10 -10.27 17.76
N GLY A 328 -24.83 -11.56 17.52
CA GLY A 328 -25.65 -12.44 16.69
C GLY A 328 -25.40 -12.35 15.17
N CYS A 329 -24.46 -11.51 14.74
CA CYS A 329 -24.05 -11.42 13.32
C CYS A 329 -22.93 -12.43 13.02
N SER A 330 -22.95 -13.04 11.83
CA SER A 330 -21.90 -13.96 11.37
C SER A 330 -20.98 -13.35 10.33
N ARG A 331 -21.41 -12.26 9.69
CA ARG A 331 -20.64 -11.49 8.72
C ARG A 331 -20.81 -9.98 8.97
N LEU A 332 -19.70 -9.26 8.83
CA LEU A 332 -19.63 -7.81 8.91
C LEU A 332 -18.77 -7.29 7.76
N THR A 333 -19.27 -6.33 6.98
CA THR A 333 -18.44 -5.58 6.05
C THR A 333 -18.13 -4.19 6.59
N THR A 334 -16.86 -3.77 6.51
CA THR A 334 -16.42 -2.44 6.95
C THR A 334 -15.78 -1.67 5.82
N LEU A 335 -16.10 -0.38 5.67
CA LEU A 335 -15.49 0.52 4.69
C LEU A 335 -15.66 2.00 5.09
N THR A 336 -14.94 2.92 4.45
CA THR A 336 -15.18 4.36 4.63
C THR A 336 -15.86 4.96 3.39
N PRO A 337 -17.16 5.31 3.44
CA PRO A 337 -17.94 5.56 2.22
C PRO A 337 -17.59 6.85 1.47
N PHE A 338 -16.67 7.64 2.02
CA PHE A 338 -16.14 8.89 1.46
C PHE A 338 -14.72 8.74 0.89
N GLY A 339 -14.13 7.53 0.93
CA GLY A 339 -12.80 7.27 0.37
C GLY A 339 -11.71 8.20 0.91
N PHE A 340 -11.13 9.01 0.03
CA PHE A 340 -10.03 9.95 0.33
C PHE A 340 -10.47 11.35 0.79
N GLU A 341 -11.77 11.63 0.91
CA GLU A 341 -12.24 12.95 1.37
C GLU A 341 -11.80 13.18 2.83
N PRO A 342 -11.01 14.23 3.13
CA PRO A 342 -10.65 14.56 4.51
C PRO A 342 -11.74 15.45 5.11
N LEU A 343 -12.79 14.83 5.64
CA LEU A 343 -13.93 15.58 6.17
C LEU A 343 -13.55 16.31 7.45
N GLU A 344 -14.13 17.50 7.63
CA GLU A 344 -14.13 18.15 8.94
C GLU A 344 -15.02 17.35 9.90
N PRO A 345 -14.71 17.32 11.22
CA PRO A 345 -15.62 16.84 12.26
C PRO A 345 -17.07 17.27 12.06
N ASN A 346 -17.94 16.34 11.71
CA ASN A 346 -19.34 16.64 11.40
C ASN A 346 -20.22 16.65 12.65
N ASN A 347 -21.18 17.57 12.69
CA ASN A 347 -22.20 17.65 13.73
C ASN A 347 -23.42 16.80 13.34
N PRO A 348 -24.08 16.10 14.30
CA PRO A 348 -25.30 15.34 14.06
C PRO A 348 -26.53 16.17 13.62
N ASP A 349 -26.43 17.51 13.59
CA ASP A 349 -27.45 18.41 13.03
C ASP A 349 -27.20 18.77 11.53
N GLY A 350 -26.09 18.31 10.95
CA GLY A 350 -25.64 18.72 9.62
C GLY A 350 -26.39 18.07 8.45
N GLU A 351 -27.57 18.56 8.09
CA GLU A 351 -28.45 17.96 7.06
C GLU A 351 -27.76 17.61 5.74
N LYS A 352 -26.90 18.49 5.20
CA LYS A 352 -26.23 18.25 3.92
C LYS A 352 -25.31 17.02 3.98
N PHE A 353 -24.50 16.91 5.04
CA PHE A 353 -23.64 15.75 5.26
C PHE A 353 -24.49 14.51 5.48
N LEU A 354 -25.49 14.62 6.34
CA LEU A 354 -26.37 13.53 6.73
C LEU A 354 -27.14 12.94 5.56
N SER A 355 -27.65 13.76 4.64
CA SER A 355 -28.33 13.29 3.42
C SER A 355 -27.33 12.60 2.48
N ASP A 356 -26.16 13.19 2.28
CA ASP A 356 -25.14 12.58 1.43
C ASP A 356 -24.64 11.23 1.96
N ALA A 357 -24.42 11.17 3.28
CA ALA A 357 -23.98 9.97 3.99
C ALA A 357 -24.98 8.82 3.83
N VAL A 358 -26.29 9.06 3.99
CA VAL A 358 -27.33 8.04 3.81
C VAL A 358 -27.26 7.44 2.40
N GLN A 359 -27.17 8.27 1.36
CA GLN A 359 -27.16 7.79 -0.02
C GLN A 359 -25.92 6.95 -0.33
N ARG A 360 -24.75 7.37 0.19
CA ARG A 360 -23.50 6.60 0.06
C ARG A 360 -23.55 5.28 0.84
N CYS A 361 -24.11 5.30 2.06
CA CYS A 361 -24.24 4.09 2.87
C CYS A 361 -25.14 3.06 2.19
N ARG A 362 -26.29 3.47 1.67
CA ARG A 362 -27.19 2.61 0.87
C ARG A 362 -26.49 2.02 -0.36
N PHE A 363 -25.79 2.86 -1.12
CA PHE A 363 -25.06 2.42 -2.31
C PHE A 363 -24.05 1.32 -1.95
N TRP A 364 -23.20 1.57 -0.95
CA TRP A 364 -22.16 0.63 -0.55
C TRP A 364 -22.68 -0.59 0.20
N ALA A 365 -23.77 -0.46 0.96
CA ALA A 365 -24.42 -1.58 1.61
C ALA A 365 -24.97 -2.58 0.58
N ARG A 366 -25.59 -2.11 -0.50
CA ARG A 366 -26.02 -2.96 -1.63
C ARG A 366 -24.84 -3.58 -2.38
N ALA A 367 -23.78 -2.80 -2.63
CA ALA A 367 -22.58 -3.28 -3.33
C ALA A 367 -21.81 -4.33 -2.52
N SER A 368 -21.82 -4.24 -1.18
CA SER A 368 -21.18 -5.22 -0.29
C SER A 368 -21.78 -6.62 -0.36
N LEU A 369 -22.98 -6.76 -0.94
CA LEU A 369 -23.66 -8.04 -1.14
C LEU A 369 -23.29 -8.71 -2.47
N ALA A 370 -22.51 -8.05 -3.33
CA ALA A 370 -21.97 -8.58 -4.56
C ALA A 370 -20.53 -8.08 -4.73
N VAL A 371 -19.59 -8.74 -4.05
CA VAL A 371 -18.18 -8.34 -4.05
C VAL A 371 -17.49 -8.93 -5.28
N PRO A 372 -16.89 -8.12 -6.17
CA PRO A 372 -16.19 -8.63 -7.35
C PRO A 372 -14.95 -9.43 -6.94
N THR A 373 -14.85 -10.68 -7.40
CA THR A 373 -13.76 -11.61 -7.06
C THR A 373 -12.90 -12.02 -8.25
N VAL A 374 -13.40 -11.87 -9.47
CA VAL A 374 -12.66 -12.13 -10.71
C VAL A 374 -12.93 -11.00 -11.70
N CYS A 375 -11.91 -10.61 -12.47
CA CYS A 375 -12.05 -9.74 -13.63
C CYS A 375 -11.31 -10.36 -14.82
N ARG A 376 -12.03 -10.56 -15.93
CA ARG A 376 -11.50 -11.04 -17.21
C ARG A 376 -11.53 -9.92 -18.21
N GLU A 377 -10.37 -9.64 -18.81
CA GLU A 377 -10.24 -8.61 -19.83
C GLU A 377 -10.18 -9.20 -21.24
N TYR A 378 -10.80 -8.49 -22.17
CA TYR A 378 -10.78 -8.75 -23.60
C TYR A 378 -10.46 -7.44 -24.31
N TYR A 379 -9.74 -7.49 -25.42
CA TYR A 379 -9.40 -6.29 -26.17
C TYR A 379 -9.50 -6.49 -27.67
N ARG A 380 -9.69 -5.38 -28.39
CA ARG A 380 -9.61 -5.33 -29.85
C ARG A 380 -8.89 -4.06 -30.27
N ASN A 381 -7.95 -4.22 -31.18
CA ASN A 381 -7.25 -3.10 -31.81
C ASN A 381 -8.06 -2.63 -33.03
N ASP A 382 -8.33 -1.33 -33.08
CA ASP A 382 -8.81 -0.62 -34.26
C ASP A 382 -7.64 0.24 -34.77
N TYR A 383 -6.91 -0.29 -35.76
CA TYR A 383 -5.74 0.40 -36.32
C TYR A 383 -6.12 1.59 -37.19
N GLU A 384 -7.33 1.63 -37.75
CA GLU A 384 -7.82 2.75 -38.55
C GLU A 384 -8.11 3.95 -37.66
N LYS A 385 -8.79 3.71 -36.53
CA LYS A 385 -9.08 4.76 -35.52
C LYS A 385 -7.95 4.98 -34.53
N GLN A 386 -6.91 4.16 -34.57
CA GLN A 386 -5.79 4.18 -33.62
C GLN A 386 -6.28 4.03 -32.18
N GLU A 387 -7.15 3.06 -31.94
CA GLU A 387 -7.84 2.87 -30.66
C GLU A 387 -7.80 1.40 -30.23
N VAL A 388 -7.69 1.17 -28.93
CA VAL A 388 -7.80 -0.15 -28.32
C VAL A 388 -9.07 -0.18 -27.48
N ARG A 389 -10.08 -0.90 -27.95
CA ARG A 389 -11.30 -1.19 -27.20
C ARG A 389 -11.01 -2.28 -26.18
N ILE A 390 -11.44 -2.10 -24.93
CA ILE A 390 -11.24 -3.04 -23.84
C ILE A 390 -12.56 -3.29 -23.14
N VAL A 391 -12.89 -4.57 -22.96
CA VAL A 391 -14.08 -5.03 -22.24
C VAL A 391 -13.63 -5.83 -21.02
N GLN A 392 -14.21 -5.51 -19.87
CA GLN A 392 -13.94 -6.18 -18.60
C GLN A 392 -15.21 -6.90 -18.14
N LYS A 393 -15.09 -8.18 -17.79
CA LYS A 393 -16.18 -9.01 -17.26
C LYS A 393 -15.85 -9.45 -15.84
N TYR A 394 -16.79 -9.23 -14.92
CA TYR A 394 -16.62 -9.49 -13.50
C TYR A 394 -17.43 -10.70 -13.04
N GLU A 395 -16.83 -11.48 -12.14
CA GLU A 395 -17.53 -12.48 -11.33
C GLU A 395 -17.57 -12.01 -9.88
N TYR A 396 -18.59 -12.43 -9.15
CA TYR A 396 -18.91 -11.89 -7.84
C TYR A 396 -19.09 -13.01 -6.82
N GLU A 397 -18.64 -12.75 -5.60
CA GLU A 397 -19.14 -13.45 -4.43
C GLU A 397 -20.37 -12.71 -3.91
N GLU A 398 -21.48 -13.41 -3.87
CA GLU A 398 -22.75 -12.85 -3.46
C GLU A 398 -23.12 -13.26 -2.04
N PHE A 399 -23.70 -12.32 -1.31
CA PHE A 399 -24.16 -12.52 0.06
C PHE A 399 -25.65 -12.21 0.18
N ALA A 400 -26.30 -12.93 1.10
CA ALA A 400 -27.63 -12.56 1.58
C ALA A 400 -27.50 -11.74 2.87
N ASP A 401 -28.60 -11.08 3.23
CA ASP A 401 -28.76 -10.44 4.53
C ASP A 401 -30.19 -10.63 5.06
N GLY A 402 -30.41 -10.29 6.34
CA GLY A 402 -31.70 -10.41 7.01
C GLY A 402 -32.75 -9.40 6.55
N TRP A 403 -32.38 -8.41 5.74
CA TRP A 403 -33.28 -7.36 5.23
C TRP A 403 -33.77 -7.63 3.80
N ASN A 404 -33.24 -8.67 3.13
CA ASN A 404 -33.43 -8.91 1.71
C ASN A 404 -33.01 -7.71 0.85
N THR A 405 -31.92 -7.05 1.23
CA THR A 405 -31.41 -5.90 0.50
C THR A 405 -31.05 -6.29 -0.93
N ALA A 406 -31.52 -5.51 -1.91
CA ALA A 406 -31.22 -5.76 -3.32
C ALA A 406 -29.72 -5.59 -3.60
N LYS A 407 -29.07 -6.67 -4.03
CA LYS A 407 -27.66 -6.69 -4.46
C LYS A 407 -27.41 -5.66 -5.56
N LEU A 408 -26.21 -5.10 -5.59
CA LEU A 408 -25.76 -4.17 -6.62
C LEU A 408 -24.43 -4.65 -7.20
N HIS A 409 -24.43 -5.11 -8.45
CA HIS A 409 -23.21 -5.45 -9.16
C HIS A 409 -22.53 -4.17 -9.66
N LEU A 410 -21.26 -4.00 -9.30
CA LEU A 410 -20.44 -2.88 -9.79
C LEU A 410 -19.29 -3.43 -10.62
N ALA A 411 -19.10 -2.86 -11.81
CA ALA A 411 -17.98 -3.13 -12.70
C ALA A 411 -17.09 -1.88 -12.77
N PRO A 412 -16.21 -1.66 -11.78
CA PRO A 412 -15.35 -0.48 -11.75
C PRO A 412 -14.38 -0.49 -12.92
N LEU A 413 -14.06 0.68 -13.46
CA LEU A 413 -12.89 0.87 -14.31
C LEU A 413 -11.62 1.01 -13.45
N PRO A 414 -10.42 0.78 -14.03
CA PRO A 414 -9.18 1.18 -13.37
C PRO A 414 -9.24 2.67 -13.00
N PRO A 415 -9.03 3.10 -11.75
CA PRO A 415 -9.19 4.50 -11.34
C PRO A 415 -8.38 5.52 -12.16
N VAL A 416 -7.23 5.11 -12.70
CA VAL A 416 -6.42 5.93 -13.61
C VAL A 416 -7.16 6.31 -14.90
N ALA A 417 -8.12 5.49 -15.35
CA ALA A 417 -9.00 5.81 -16.47
C ALA A 417 -9.91 7.01 -16.18
N GLY A 418 -10.26 7.23 -14.90
CA GLY A 418 -11.02 8.40 -14.46
C GLY A 418 -10.23 9.71 -14.49
N MET A 419 -8.90 9.66 -14.60
CA MET A 419 -8.03 10.84 -14.63
C MET A 419 -7.74 11.34 -16.04
N ASP A 420 -7.64 10.46 -17.04
CA ASP A 420 -7.29 10.80 -18.41
C ASP A 420 -8.50 10.75 -19.35
N LYS A 421 -9.26 11.86 -19.39
CA LYS A 421 -10.46 11.97 -20.24
C LYS A 421 -10.15 12.17 -21.73
N GLU A 422 -8.90 12.46 -22.10
CA GLU A 422 -8.50 12.69 -23.49
C GLU A 422 -7.96 11.43 -24.15
N GLY A 423 -7.24 10.60 -23.39
CA GLY A 423 -6.69 9.32 -23.81
C GLY A 423 -7.59 8.12 -23.52
N VAL A 424 -8.56 8.27 -22.60
CA VAL A 424 -9.53 7.22 -22.24
C VAL A 424 -10.96 7.69 -22.42
N THR A 425 -11.74 6.94 -23.20
CA THR A 425 -13.19 7.14 -23.32
C THR A 425 -13.91 5.91 -22.76
N SER A 426 -15.05 6.11 -22.10
CA SER A 426 -15.90 5.03 -21.63
C SER A 426 -17.37 5.42 -21.81
N ALA A 427 -18.21 4.42 -22.07
CA ALA A 427 -19.65 4.59 -22.23
C ALA A 427 -20.39 3.78 -21.17
N GLY A 428 -21.55 4.26 -20.73
CA GLY A 428 -22.35 3.57 -19.71
C GLY A 428 -21.71 3.54 -18.31
N THR A 429 -20.74 4.41 -18.05
CA THR A 429 -20.08 4.53 -16.75
C THR A 429 -20.66 5.68 -15.93
N MET A 430 -20.60 5.55 -14.62
CA MET A 430 -20.95 6.59 -13.66
C MET A 430 -19.85 6.77 -12.62
N ASP A 431 -19.86 7.93 -11.98
CA ASP A 431 -19.04 8.19 -10.79
C ASP A 431 -19.68 7.52 -9.58
N PHE A 432 -18.96 6.59 -8.94
CA PHE A 432 -19.39 5.96 -7.68
C PHE A 432 -19.20 6.89 -6.47
N ARG A 433 -18.76 8.14 -6.72
CA ARG A 433 -18.50 9.20 -5.75
C ARG A 433 -17.48 8.77 -4.70
N PHE A 434 -16.53 7.94 -5.11
CA PHE A 434 -15.53 7.38 -4.19
C PHE A 434 -14.13 7.79 -4.67
N PRO A 435 -13.58 8.89 -4.12
CA PRO A 435 -12.24 9.32 -4.50
C PRO A 435 -11.18 8.38 -3.93
N THR A 436 -10.20 8.03 -4.75
CA THR A 436 -9.06 7.18 -4.40
C THR A 436 -7.74 7.93 -4.58
N LYS A 437 -6.62 7.40 -4.04
CA LYS A 437 -5.26 7.89 -4.36
C LYS A 437 -4.92 7.90 -5.84
N TYR A 438 -5.66 7.16 -6.67
CA TYR A 438 -5.44 7.00 -8.11
C TYR A 438 -6.51 7.68 -8.96
N GLY A 439 -7.31 8.59 -8.38
CA GLY A 439 -8.40 9.28 -9.07
C GLY A 439 -9.79 8.80 -8.63
N PRO A 440 -10.86 9.34 -9.24
CA PRO A 440 -12.23 8.96 -8.92
C PRO A 440 -12.50 7.51 -9.33
N LEU A 441 -13.19 6.75 -8.48
CA LEU A 441 -13.67 5.41 -8.84
C LEU A 441 -14.94 5.55 -9.69
N THR A 442 -14.79 5.22 -10.97
CA THR A 442 -15.87 5.22 -11.96
C THR A 442 -16.11 3.80 -12.47
N GLY A 443 -17.30 3.51 -12.98
CA GLY A 443 -17.60 2.19 -13.52
C GLY A 443 -19.04 2.02 -13.97
N GLY A 444 -19.34 0.82 -14.48
CA GLY A 444 -20.71 0.43 -14.85
C GLY A 444 -21.46 -0.16 -13.66
N ILE A 445 -22.79 -0.01 -13.67
CA ILE A 445 -23.69 -0.85 -12.87
C ILE A 445 -24.00 -2.10 -13.67
N GLY A 446 -23.76 -3.28 -13.10
CA GLY A 446 -23.83 -4.58 -13.75
C GLY A 446 -22.53 -5.36 -13.63
N ARG A 447 -22.35 -6.36 -14.50
CA ARG A 447 -21.26 -7.34 -14.43
C ARG A 447 -20.11 -7.08 -15.41
N ASN A 448 -20.15 -5.96 -16.11
CA ASN A 448 -19.18 -5.64 -17.13
C ASN A 448 -18.98 -4.13 -17.26
N SER A 449 -17.81 -3.76 -17.75
CA SER A 449 -17.45 -2.39 -18.08
C SER A 449 -16.64 -2.36 -19.37
N GLU A 450 -16.64 -1.22 -20.04
CA GLU A 450 -15.94 -1.01 -21.29
C GLU A 450 -15.28 0.36 -21.31
N TYR A 451 -14.08 0.40 -21.89
CA TYR A 451 -13.38 1.64 -22.19
C TYR A 451 -12.47 1.48 -23.41
N THR A 452 -12.15 2.59 -24.04
CA THR A 452 -11.26 2.67 -25.20
C THR A 452 -10.05 3.52 -24.84
N LEU A 453 -8.88 3.05 -25.23
CA LEU A 453 -7.64 3.82 -25.17
C LEU A 453 -7.21 4.29 -26.55
N LYS A 454 -6.67 5.50 -26.65
CA LYS A 454 -5.88 5.89 -27.82
C LYS A 454 -4.58 5.09 -27.88
N MET A 455 -4.23 4.59 -29.07
CA MET A 455 -2.93 3.99 -29.32
C MET A 455 -1.86 5.07 -29.24
N VAL A 456 -0.92 4.92 -28.32
CA VAL A 456 0.30 5.72 -28.35
C VAL A 456 1.24 5.04 -29.33
N TYR A 457 1.52 5.68 -30.46
CA TYR A 457 2.49 5.15 -31.39
C TYR A 457 3.87 5.03 -30.73
N PRO A 458 4.57 3.90 -30.92
CA PRO A 458 5.95 3.75 -30.50
C PRO A 458 6.91 4.49 -31.46
N TYR A 459 6.54 5.66 -31.99
CA TYR A 459 7.47 6.45 -32.78
C TYR A 459 8.68 6.77 -31.91
N ARG A 460 9.88 6.47 -32.43
CA ARG A 460 11.12 6.95 -31.83
C ARG A 460 11.01 8.48 -31.76
N LYS A 461 11.12 9.07 -30.57
CA LYS A 461 11.01 10.53 -30.31
C LYS A 461 12.07 11.39 -31.03
N PHE A 462 12.89 10.82 -31.91
CA PHE A 462 13.90 11.54 -32.67
C PHE A 462 13.43 11.66 -34.13
N PRO A 463 12.64 12.69 -34.48
CA PRO A 463 12.35 13.01 -35.87
C PRO A 463 13.61 13.64 -36.49
N LEU A 464 14.63 12.83 -36.76
CA LEU A 464 15.70 13.24 -37.67
C LEU A 464 15.16 12.99 -39.08
N GLN A 465 14.95 14.06 -39.86
CA GLN A 465 14.56 13.94 -41.26
C GLN A 465 15.72 13.35 -42.06
N GLN A 466 15.43 12.40 -42.96
CA GLN A 466 16.43 11.68 -43.75
C GLN A 466 17.35 12.59 -44.60
N ASP A 467 16.92 13.82 -44.88
CA ASP A 467 17.61 14.73 -45.81
C ASP A 467 18.64 15.66 -45.14
N ASP A 468 18.91 15.52 -43.82
CA ASP A 468 19.91 16.37 -43.17
C ASP A 468 21.34 15.85 -43.39
N SER A 469 21.93 16.25 -44.52
CA SER A 469 23.35 16.00 -44.86
C SER A 469 24.37 16.47 -43.79
N LYS A 470 23.96 17.25 -42.78
CA LYS A 470 24.80 17.63 -41.64
C LYS A 470 24.86 16.53 -40.57
N ALA A 471 23.82 15.71 -40.44
CA ALA A 471 23.76 14.66 -39.43
C ALA A 471 24.86 13.61 -39.65
N GLU A 472 25.04 13.16 -40.89
CA GLU A 472 26.10 12.21 -41.25
C GLU A 472 27.50 12.78 -40.94
N LYS A 473 27.73 14.06 -41.22
CA LYS A 473 29.01 14.75 -40.93
C LYS A 473 29.26 14.94 -39.43
N LEU A 474 28.23 15.19 -38.63
CA LEU A 474 28.35 15.30 -37.17
C LEU A 474 28.61 13.93 -36.55
N LEU A 475 27.93 12.90 -37.04
CA LEU A 475 28.05 11.54 -36.53
C LEU A 475 29.35 10.86 -36.96
N SER A 476 29.87 11.15 -38.16
CA SER A 476 31.09 10.50 -38.66
C SER A 476 32.31 10.68 -37.75
N ARG A 477 32.44 11.84 -37.07
CA ARG A 477 33.55 12.11 -36.16
C ARG A 477 33.33 11.58 -34.74
N ASP A 478 32.12 11.76 -34.18
CA ASP A 478 31.90 11.52 -32.76
C ASP A 478 31.43 10.08 -32.46
N VAL A 479 30.81 9.40 -33.43
CA VAL A 479 30.39 7.99 -33.28
C VAL A 479 31.58 7.04 -33.27
N GLU A 480 32.63 7.33 -34.03
CA GLU A 480 33.86 6.52 -34.01
C GLU A 480 34.53 6.56 -32.64
N ASN A 481 34.70 7.75 -32.07
CA ASN A 481 35.21 7.93 -30.71
C ASN A 481 34.34 7.20 -29.67
N TYR A 482 33.02 7.21 -29.85
CA TYR A 482 32.09 6.49 -29.00
C TYR A 482 32.25 4.97 -29.13
N PHE A 483 32.30 4.43 -30.35
CA PHE A 483 32.49 2.99 -30.59
C PHE A 483 33.84 2.50 -30.07
N GLU A 484 34.89 3.28 -30.30
CA GLU A 484 36.21 3.02 -29.76
C GLU A 484 36.16 2.97 -28.23
N PHE A 485 35.56 3.97 -27.57
CA PHE A 485 35.37 3.97 -26.11
C PHE A 485 34.57 2.75 -25.61
N GLN A 486 33.44 2.41 -26.24
CA GLN A 486 32.62 1.28 -25.82
C GLN A 486 33.32 -0.07 -26.03
N SER A 487 34.14 -0.20 -27.08
CA SER A 487 34.93 -1.40 -27.36
C SER A 487 36.00 -1.69 -26.31
N ARG A 488 36.39 -0.69 -25.51
CA ARG A 488 37.36 -0.83 -24.40
C ARG A 488 36.81 -1.61 -23.21
N PHE A 489 35.51 -1.92 -23.20
CA PHE A 489 34.84 -2.68 -22.14
C PHE A 489 34.40 -4.05 -22.67
N GLY A 490 34.70 -5.11 -21.92
CA GLY A 490 34.38 -6.49 -22.31
C GLY A 490 32.89 -6.81 -22.27
N GLU A 491 32.47 -7.78 -23.08
CA GLU A 491 31.06 -8.19 -23.22
C GLU A 491 30.49 -8.86 -21.95
N ASN A 492 31.37 -9.37 -21.08
CA ASN A 492 31.00 -10.03 -19.83
C ASN A 492 30.81 -9.06 -18.67
N VAL A 493 30.75 -7.76 -18.92
CA VAL A 493 30.66 -6.72 -17.89
C VAL A 493 29.50 -5.78 -18.17
N ARG A 494 28.76 -5.38 -17.13
CA ARG A 494 27.56 -4.54 -17.27
C ARG A 494 27.46 -3.47 -16.20
N SER A 495 26.81 -2.36 -16.55
CA SER A 495 26.48 -1.24 -15.67
C SER A 495 25.17 -1.45 -14.91
N PHE A 496 24.27 -2.30 -15.41
CA PHE A 496 22.97 -2.57 -14.81
C PHE A 496 22.68 -4.07 -14.69
N ALA A 497 21.85 -4.41 -13.71
CA ALA A 497 21.53 -5.77 -13.31
C ALA A 497 20.44 -6.42 -14.19
N TYR A 498 20.58 -6.36 -15.52
CA TYR A 498 19.68 -7.04 -16.47
C TYR A 498 20.38 -7.47 -17.78
N PRO A 499 19.84 -8.47 -18.51
CA PRO A 499 20.44 -9.03 -19.74
C PRO A 499 20.69 -7.98 -20.82
N GLY A 500 19.72 -7.11 -21.05
CA GLY A 500 19.78 -6.11 -22.11
C GLY A 500 20.81 -4.99 -21.88
N ALA A 501 21.41 -4.87 -20.69
CA ALA A 501 22.43 -3.84 -20.44
C ALA A 501 23.66 -3.98 -21.36
N ILE A 502 23.95 -5.18 -21.87
CA ILE A 502 25.00 -5.40 -22.88
C ILE A 502 24.71 -4.67 -24.21
N LEU A 503 23.44 -4.37 -24.50
CA LEU A 503 23.01 -3.64 -25.69
C LEU A 503 23.01 -2.12 -25.48
N GLU A 504 22.96 -1.64 -24.23
CA GLU A 504 22.87 -0.20 -23.93
C GLU A 504 24.08 0.58 -24.41
N SER A 505 25.27 -0.03 -24.41
CA SER A 505 26.50 0.51 -25.03
C SER A 505 26.32 0.97 -26.47
N TYR A 506 25.28 0.49 -27.16
CA TYR A 506 24.96 0.86 -28.54
C TYR A 506 23.48 1.20 -28.73
N ALA A 507 22.69 1.36 -27.66
CA ALA A 507 21.27 1.64 -27.79
C ALA A 507 21.04 3.02 -28.46
N PHE A 508 21.78 4.04 -28.02
CA PHE A 508 21.71 5.38 -28.61
C PHE A 508 22.19 5.40 -30.06
N SER A 509 23.31 4.75 -30.38
CA SER A 509 23.77 4.64 -31.77
C SER A 509 22.79 3.82 -32.63
N GLY A 510 22.19 2.75 -32.11
CA GLY A 510 21.14 2.00 -32.79
C GLY A 510 19.90 2.86 -33.15
N THR A 511 19.61 3.90 -32.38
CA THR A 511 18.55 4.87 -32.77
C THR A 511 18.93 5.74 -33.96
N LEU A 512 20.22 5.98 -34.17
CA LEU A 512 20.80 6.83 -35.21
C LEU A 512 21.26 6.06 -36.45
N PHE A 513 21.01 4.74 -36.51
CA PHE A 513 21.56 3.83 -37.53
C PHE A 513 21.44 4.37 -38.96
N ASN A 514 20.27 4.88 -39.35
CA ASN A 514 20.01 5.36 -40.72
C ASN A 514 20.71 6.68 -41.09
N PHE A 515 21.31 7.38 -40.11
CA PHE A 515 21.98 8.67 -40.30
C PHE A 515 23.51 8.56 -40.25
N MET A 516 24.02 7.34 -40.02
CA MET A 516 25.46 7.09 -39.97
C MET A 516 26.02 6.74 -41.34
N PRO A 517 27.31 7.02 -41.59
CA PRO A 517 28.03 6.46 -42.73
C PRO A 517 27.89 4.93 -42.79
N GLU A 518 27.91 4.38 -44.00
CA GLU A 518 27.74 2.94 -44.27
C GLU A 518 28.69 2.06 -43.44
N GLU A 519 29.96 2.40 -43.37
CA GLU A 519 30.97 1.68 -42.58
C GLU A 519 30.58 1.55 -41.08
N LYS A 520 29.98 2.59 -40.50
CA LYS A 520 29.57 2.60 -39.09
C LYS A 520 28.27 1.81 -38.89
N ARG A 521 27.39 1.75 -39.90
CA ARG A 521 26.23 0.85 -39.92
C ARG A 521 26.66 -0.61 -39.96
N ASP A 522 27.64 -0.94 -40.79
CA ASP A 522 28.19 -2.29 -40.90
C ASP A 522 28.81 -2.76 -39.59
N PHE A 523 29.53 -1.86 -38.89
CA PHE A 523 30.04 -2.14 -37.55
C PHE A 523 28.93 -2.53 -36.57
N LEU A 524 27.84 -1.76 -36.50
CA LEU A 524 26.70 -2.08 -35.63
C LEU A 524 26.00 -3.37 -36.05
N ALA A 525 25.77 -3.57 -37.35
CA ALA A 525 25.17 -4.78 -37.89
C ALA A 525 25.99 -6.04 -37.56
N LYS A 526 27.31 -5.91 -37.42
CA LYS A 526 28.21 -7.00 -37.04
C LYS A 526 28.20 -7.30 -35.53
N ILE A 527 28.11 -6.29 -34.67
CA ILE A 527 28.25 -6.44 -33.20
C ILE A 527 26.91 -6.72 -32.50
N LEU A 528 25.82 -6.09 -32.94
CA LEU A 528 24.53 -6.24 -32.27
C LEU A 528 24.02 -7.68 -32.23
N PRO A 529 24.19 -8.53 -33.27
CA PRO A 529 23.74 -9.93 -33.22
C PRO A 529 24.41 -10.76 -32.12
N SER A 530 25.73 -10.64 -31.93
CA SER A 530 26.43 -11.40 -30.89
C SER A 530 25.99 -10.96 -29.49
N ARG A 531 25.86 -9.64 -29.28
CA ARG A 531 25.38 -9.07 -28.02
C ARG A 531 23.93 -9.40 -27.73
N MET A 532 23.06 -9.41 -28.74
CA MET A 532 21.67 -9.83 -28.59
C MET A 532 21.60 -11.31 -28.20
N LYS A 533 22.39 -12.17 -28.84
CA LYS A 533 22.49 -13.58 -28.46
C LYS A 533 22.95 -13.74 -27.01
N ALA A 534 23.96 -12.98 -26.58
CA ALA A 534 24.44 -12.99 -25.20
C ALA A 534 23.42 -12.41 -24.19
N ALA A 535 22.58 -11.46 -24.58
CA ALA A 535 21.49 -10.95 -23.74
C ALA A 535 20.36 -11.99 -23.60
N CYS A 536 20.06 -12.72 -24.67
CA CYS A 536 19.00 -13.72 -24.70
C CYS A 536 19.40 -15.09 -24.14
N ASP A 537 20.69 -15.32 -23.85
CA ASP A 537 21.17 -16.56 -23.24
C ASP A 537 20.66 -16.68 -21.78
N PRO A 538 19.77 -17.64 -21.46
CA PRO A 538 19.24 -17.82 -20.10
C PRO A 538 20.32 -18.12 -19.06
N ASP A 539 21.38 -18.80 -19.48
CA ASP A 539 22.49 -19.25 -18.63
C ASP A 539 23.68 -18.28 -18.65
N GLY A 540 23.54 -17.18 -19.40
CA GLY A 540 24.56 -16.16 -19.52
C GLY A 540 24.91 -15.57 -18.15
N LYS A 541 26.22 -15.50 -17.89
CA LYS A 541 26.80 -14.87 -16.70
C LYS A 541 27.48 -13.56 -17.06
N TYR A 542 27.44 -12.60 -16.14
CA TYR A 542 28.15 -11.34 -16.32
C TYR A 542 28.60 -10.77 -14.98
N LYS A 543 29.61 -9.90 -15.03
CA LYS A 543 30.05 -9.09 -13.90
C LYS A 543 29.31 -7.77 -13.92
N LEU A 544 28.52 -7.50 -12.88
CA LEU A 544 27.95 -6.20 -12.63
C LEU A 544 28.98 -5.31 -11.95
N TRP A 545 29.23 -4.14 -12.51
CA TRP A 545 30.00 -3.09 -11.87
C TRP A 545 29.15 -2.30 -10.89
N LEU A 546 29.66 -2.15 -9.67
CA LEU A 546 28.97 -1.44 -8.60
C LEU A 546 29.38 0.03 -8.61
N THR A 547 28.95 0.73 -9.65
CA THR A 547 29.29 2.12 -9.90
C THR A 547 28.86 3.03 -8.75
N GLU A 548 29.80 3.84 -8.24
CA GLU A 548 29.52 4.88 -7.25
C GLU A 548 29.00 6.14 -7.95
N TRP A 549 27.72 6.12 -8.33
CA TRP A 549 27.09 7.23 -9.06
C TRP A 549 27.27 8.59 -8.37
N GLY A 550 27.21 8.64 -7.04
CA GLY A 550 27.44 9.87 -6.29
C GLY A 550 28.85 10.44 -6.45
N TYR A 551 29.88 9.60 -6.64
CA TYR A 551 31.23 10.05 -6.97
C TYR A 551 31.26 10.65 -8.38
N LEU A 552 30.77 9.91 -9.38
CA LEU A 552 30.77 10.37 -10.78
C LEU A 552 29.98 11.66 -11.00
N PHE A 553 28.81 11.82 -10.37
CA PHE A 553 28.04 13.06 -10.45
C PHE A 553 28.74 14.25 -9.81
N ARG A 554 29.48 14.04 -8.71
CA ARG A 554 30.20 15.12 -8.02
C ARG A 554 31.47 15.54 -8.75
N THR A 555 32.21 14.57 -9.30
CA THR A 555 33.51 14.85 -9.93
C THR A 555 33.40 15.16 -11.42
N ASN A 556 32.29 14.78 -12.05
CA ASN A 556 32.03 14.92 -13.49
C ASN A 556 33.28 14.60 -14.34
N PRO A 557 33.84 13.38 -14.18
CA PRO A 557 35.13 13.04 -14.75
C PRO A 557 35.09 13.02 -16.28
N ASP A 558 36.19 13.41 -16.91
CA ASP A 558 36.36 13.25 -18.35
C ASP A 558 36.50 11.76 -18.77
N ARG A 559 36.59 11.53 -20.09
CA ARG A 559 36.65 10.18 -20.69
C ARG A 559 37.77 9.32 -20.09
N ASP A 560 38.96 9.88 -19.93
CA ASP A 560 40.13 9.13 -19.48
C ASP A 560 40.04 8.83 -17.99
N ALA A 561 39.51 9.76 -17.20
CA ALA A 561 39.22 9.55 -15.78
C ALA A 561 38.11 8.49 -15.58
N VAL A 562 37.08 8.45 -16.44
CA VAL A 562 36.06 7.39 -16.44
C VAL A 562 36.68 6.04 -16.77
N GLU A 563 37.52 5.96 -17.80
CA GLU A 563 38.20 4.71 -18.15
C GLU A 563 39.09 4.22 -17.00
N LYS A 564 39.89 5.12 -16.41
CA LYS A 564 40.73 4.81 -15.25
C LYS A 564 39.89 4.36 -14.05
N TYR A 565 38.72 4.95 -13.85
CA TYR A 565 37.79 4.54 -12.80
C TYR A 565 37.28 3.11 -13.01
N TYR A 566 36.84 2.77 -14.23
CA TYR A 566 36.34 1.43 -14.56
C TYR A 566 37.41 0.34 -14.66
N LYS A 567 38.62 0.68 -15.11
CA LYS A 567 39.73 -0.27 -15.30
C LYS A 567 40.73 -0.31 -14.15
N GLY A 568 40.70 0.66 -13.24
CA GLY A 568 41.69 0.84 -12.18
C GLY A 568 41.69 -0.22 -11.08
N GLY A 569 40.83 -1.24 -11.16
CA GLY A 569 40.77 -2.36 -10.20
C GLY A 569 40.19 -1.99 -8.82
N THR A 570 39.83 -0.73 -8.60
CA THR A 570 39.24 -0.23 -7.35
C THR A 570 37.73 -0.45 -7.27
N MET A 571 37.09 -0.76 -8.41
CA MET A 571 35.65 -0.92 -8.49
C MET A 571 35.21 -2.31 -8.01
N ARG A 572 34.28 -2.31 -7.06
CA ARG A 572 33.63 -3.56 -6.64
C ARG A 572 32.79 -4.10 -7.80
N SER A 573 32.79 -5.42 -7.93
CA SER A 573 31.98 -6.11 -8.92
C SER A 573 31.32 -7.34 -8.30
N MET A 574 30.28 -7.83 -8.97
CA MET A 574 29.48 -8.98 -8.53
C MET A 574 29.13 -9.85 -9.74
N GLU A 575 29.20 -11.17 -9.60
CA GLU A 575 28.70 -12.08 -10.63
C GLU A 575 27.17 -12.13 -10.59
N MET A 576 26.57 -12.04 -11.77
CA MET A 576 25.12 -12.03 -11.98
C MET A 576 24.75 -12.99 -13.11
N LEU A 577 23.48 -13.37 -13.14
CA LEU A 577 22.90 -14.24 -14.16
C LEU A 577 21.89 -13.47 -15.01
N ASN A 578 21.79 -13.82 -16.29
CA ASN A 578 20.83 -13.19 -17.20
C ASN A 578 19.39 -13.45 -16.78
N LEU A 579 19.07 -14.68 -16.42
CA LEU A 579 17.74 -15.09 -15.99
C LEU A 579 17.80 -15.93 -14.71
N TYR A 580 16.83 -15.66 -13.84
CA TYR A 580 16.56 -16.46 -12.65
C TYR A 580 15.18 -17.08 -12.78
N ASP A 581 15.10 -18.39 -12.62
CA ASP A 581 13.83 -19.08 -12.49
C ASP A 581 13.28 -18.87 -11.08
N ARG A 582 11.99 -18.56 -11.00
CA ARG A 582 11.31 -18.38 -9.72
C ARG A 582 9.88 -18.84 -9.80
N THR A 583 9.42 -19.45 -8.72
CA THR A 583 8.01 -19.65 -8.42
C THR A 583 7.68 -18.80 -7.20
N GLU A 584 6.77 -17.83 -7.33
CA GLU A 584 6.38 -16.99 -6.19
C GLU A 584 5.75 -17.89 -5.09
N PRO A 585 6.25 -17.85 -3.84
CA PRO A 585 5.78 -18.73 -2.77
C PRO A 585 4.28 -18.52 -2.45
N PHE A 586 3.78 -17.30 -2.60
CA PHE A 586 2.41 -16.95 -2.26
C PHE A 586 1.39 -17.26 -3.37
N THR A 587 1.79 -17.15 -4.64
CA THR A 587 0.87 -17.29 -5.78
C THR A 587 1.06 -18.59 -6.57
N GLY A 588 2.17 -19.31 -6.34
CA GLY A 588 2.57 -20.47 -7.13
C GLY A 588 2.90 -20.13 -8.59
N ALA A 589 3.00 -18.84 -8.95
CA ALA A 589 3.27 -18.42 -10.31
C ALA A 589 4.75 -18.58 -10.64
N SER A 590 5.05 -19.34 -11.71
CA SER A 590 6.40 -19.50 -12.23
C SER A 590 6.70 -18.47 -13.32
N TYR A 591 7.84 -17.79 -13.22
CA TYR A 591 8.30 -16.80 -14.20
C TYR A 591 9.82 -16.69 -14.17
N LYS A 592 10.36 -16.02 -15.20
CA LYS A 592 11.80 -15.70 -15.29
C LYS A 592 12.02 -14.25 -14.89
N ILE A 593 12.93 -14.03 -13.94
CA ILE A 593 13.40 -12.70 -13.58
C ILE A 593 14.59 -12.35 -14.46
N CYS A 594 14.48 -11.25 -15.20
CA CYS A 594 15.59 -10.66 -15.96
C CYS A 594 16.18 -9.41 -15.28
N TYR A 595 15.65 -8.97 -14.13
CA TYR A 595 16.21 -7.86 -13.37
C TYR A 595 16.21 -8.19 -11.88
N LEU A 596 17.39 -8.33 -11.28
CA LEU A 596 17.54 -8.59 -9.85
C LEU A 596 17.90 -7.30 -9.11
N ASN A 597 17.08 -6.92 -8.13
CA ASN A 597 17.33 -5.73 -7.32
C ASN A 597 18.57 -5.92 -6.43
N CYS A 598 19.68 -5.28 -6.80
CA CYS A 598 20.97 -5.42 -6.10
C CYS A 598 20.96 -4.91 -4.65
N SER A 599 19.99 -4.06 -4.27
CA SER A 599 19.85 -3.64 -2.87
C SER A 599 19.59 -4.81 -1.92
N MET A 600 18.96 -5.89 -2.40
CA MET A 600 18.73 -7.10 -1.60
C MET A 600 20.03 -7.85 -1.31
N LEU A 601 21.01 -7.77 -2.20
CA LEU A 601 22.34 -8.36 -1.99
C LEU A 601 23.17 -7.47 -1.05
N PHE A 602 23.12 -6.15 -1.21
CA PHE A 602 23.84 -5.21 -0.33
C PHE A 602 23.33 -5.18 1.10
N SER A 603 22.04 -5.37 1.30
CA SER A 603 21.43 -5.45 2.63
C SER A 603 21.57 -6.82 3.28
N GLY A 604 22.15 -7.81 2.58
CA GLY A 604 22.28 -9.18 3.07
C GLY A 604 20.96 -9.97 3.08
N GLN A 605 19.88 -9.44 2.49
CA GLN A 605 18.61 -10.16 2.34
C GLN A 605 18.75 -11.37 1.43
N LEU A 606 19.56 -11.25 0.37
CA LEU A 606 20.01 -12.37 -0.44
C LEU A 606 21.49 -12.62 -0.12
N LYS A 607 21.82 -13.88 0.15
CA LYS A 607 23.17 -14.30 0.58
C LYS A 607 24.23 -14.10 -0.51
N ASP A 608 23.97 -14.58 -1.73
CA ASP A 608 24.99 -14.66 -2.79
C ASP A 608 24.48 -14.46 -4.22
N GLY A 609 23.18 -14.17 -4.39
CA GLY A 609 22.58 -13.92 -5.71
C GLY A 609 22.58 -15.14 -6.63
N SER A 610 22.80 -16.36 -6.11
CA SER A 610 22.70 -17.60 -6.87
C SER A 610 21.26 -17.93 -7.26
N ARG A 611 21.06 -18.79 -8.28
CA ARG A 611 19.71 -19.29 -8.65
C ARG A 611 19.00 -19.94 -7.48
N GLU A 612 19.73 -20.69 -6.67
CA GLU A 612 19.19 -21.37 -5.49
C GLU A 612 18.73 -20.34 -4.44
N THR A 613 19.57 -19.37 -4.09
CA THR A 613 19.21 -18.31 -3.13
C THR A 613 18.02 -17.49 -3.60
N VAL A 614 17.95 -17.14 -4.90
CA VAL A 614 16.83 -16.37 -5.48
C VAL A 614 15.56 -17.21 -5.59
N GLY A 615 15.68 -18.49 -5.96
CA GLY A 615 14.57 -19.43 -6.09
C GLY A 615 13.95 -19.79 -4.74
N ASN A 616 14.78 -19.96 -3.70
CA ASN A 616 14.36 -20.35 -2.36
C ASN A 616 14.08 -19.17 -1.43
N TYR A 617 14.25 -17.93 -1.89
CA TYR A 617 14.01 -16.76 -1.05
C TYR A 617 12.52 -16.70 -0.64
N PRO A 618 12.22 -16.67 0.67
CA PRO A 618 10.88 -16.89 1.20
C PRO A 618 9.91 -15.74 0.95
N ASP A 619 10.43 -14.53 0.70
CA ASP A 619 9.62 -13.33 0.44
C ASP A 619 9.54 -13.01 -1.05
N HIS A 620 8.62 -12.13 -1.43
CA HIS A 620 8.51 -11.62 -2.80
C HIS A 620 9.76 -10.82 -3.21
N ILE A 621 10.37 -11.17 -4.36
CA ILE A 621 11.57 -10.48 -4.89
C ILE A 621 11.18 -9.30 -5.78
N LEU A 622 10.03 -9.39 -6.46
CA LEU A 622 9.48 -8.30 -7.25
C LEU A 622 8.85 -7.25 -6.34
N LYS A 623 9.69 -6.49 -5.63
CA LYS A 623 9.27 -5.15 -5.21
C LYS A 623 9.16 -4.32 -6.48
N SER A 624 7.95 -3.85 -6.82
CA SER A 624 7.83 -2.70 -7.72
C SER A 624 8.78 -1.64 -7.17
N THR A 625 9.73 -1.17 -7.98
CA THR A 625 10.74 -0.18 -7.61
C THR A 625 10.07 1.05 -6.97
N GLY A 626 9.98 0.99 -5.64
CA GLY A 626 9.48 2.02 -4.74
C GLY A 626 10.51 2.37 -3.68
N GLY A 627 11.77 1.98 -3.90
CA GLY A 627 12.89 2.73 -3.36
C GLY A 627 12.91 4.06 -4.11
N SER A 628 12.46 5.11 -3.43
CA SER A 628 12.79 6.49 -3.77
C SER A 628 14.28 6.58 -4.10
N ALA A 629 14.59 6.88 -5.35
CA ALA A 629 15.76 7.70 -5.65
C ALA A 629 15.53 9.10 -5.06
#